data_AF-A0A950QS82-F1
#
_entry.id   AF-A0A950QS82-F1
#
_cell.length_a   1.000
_cell.length_b   1.000
_cell.length_c   1.000
_cell.angle_alpha   90.00
_cell.angle_beta   90.00
_cell.angle_gamma   90.00
#
_symmetry.space_group_name_H-M   'P 1'
#
loop_
_entity.id
_entity.type
_entity.pdbx_description
1 polymer ?
#
loop_
_entity_poly.entity_id
_entity_poly.type
_entity_poly.pdbx_seq_one_letter_code
_entity_poly.pdbx_strand_id
1 'polypeptide(L)'
;MTEFRDPITGAQLWRVTDGPAINHPTYFLQSSVFPGGREMFFTSYRTGSPQLFEISLDTAEIRQLTSGAPIHPFSPSLHPNRDTLIVTRGGALWAIDRRSLSERCIVEVSGGEIGECSISRNGDWLTAAYKRGAQCGLLAGRFNGTGWREIRFPRTLIHPQ
;
A
#
# COMPACT_ATOMS: atom_id res chain seq x y z
N MET A 1 -0.28 17.03 14.30
CA MET A 1 -1.04 16.04 15.07
C MET A 1 -1.72 16.74 16.24
N THR A 2 -2.99 16.43 16.53
CA THR A 2 -3.76 17.08 17.61
C THR A 2 -4.36 16.04 18.54
N GLU A 3 -4.24 16.25 19.84
CA GLU A 3 -4.78 15.37 20.88
C GLU A 3 -6.14 15.88 21.38
N PHE A 4 -7.09 14.98 21.62
CA PHE A 4 -8.40 15.28 22.20
C PHE A 4 -8.93 14.09 23.00
N ARG A 5 -9.99 14.32 23.76
CA ARG A 5 -10.66 13.30 24.57
C ARG A 5 -12.08 13.10 24.08
N ASP A 6 -12.47 11.85 23.87
CA ASP A 6 -13.84 11.52 23.51
C ASP A 6 -14.79 11.88 24.67
N PRO A 7 -15.83 12.70 24.44
CA PRO A 7 -16.67 13.21 25.52
C PRO A 7 -17.61 12.15 26.12
N ILE A 8 -17.82 11.02 25.44
CA ILE A 8 -18.74 9.95 25.89
C ILE A 8 -17.97 8.88 26.66
N THR A 9 -16.86 8.41 26.09
CA THR A 9 -16.07 7.29 26.59
C THR A 9 -14.86 7.72 27.41
N GLY A 10 -14.44 8.98 27.28
CA GLY A 10 -13.20 9.47 27.89
C GLY A 10 -11.93 8.95 27.22
N ALA A 11 -12.04 8.23 26.10
CA ALA A 11 -10.89 7.70 25.37
C ALA A 11 -9.99 8.82 24.84
N GLN A 12 -8.68 8.59 24.84
CA GLN A 12 -7.71 9.47 24.22
C GLN A 12 -7.75 9.29 22.70
N LEU A 13 -7.90 10.39 21.96
CA LEU A 13 -7.95 10.39 20.51
C LEU A 13 -6.87 11.31 19.93
N TRP A 14 -6.27 10.86 18.83
CA TRP A 14 -5.21 11.58 18.13
C TRP A 14 -5.62 11.81 16.68
N ARG A 15 -5.69 13.07 16.27
CA ARG A 15 -5.86 13.45 14.86
C ARG A 15 -4.47 13.53 14.24
N VAL A 16 -4.13 12.53 13.45
CA VAL A 16 -2.83 12.39 12.79
C VAL A 16 -2.62 13.47 11.71
N THR A 17 -3.65 13.73 10.89
CA THR A 17 -3.62 14.72 9.80
C THR A 17 -4.70 15.78 9.98
N ASP A 18 -4.38 17.05 9.75
CA ASP A 18 -5.30 18.20 9.86
C ASP A 18 -5.28 19.13 8.63
N GLY A 19 -4.51 18.79 7.60
CA GLY A 19 -4.46 19.52 6.34
C GLY A 19 -5.75 19.40 5.51
N PRO A 20 -5.96 20.28 4.51
CA PRO A 20 -7.21 20.37 3.75
C PRO A 20 -7.40 19.24 2.73
N ALA A 21 -6.37 18.44 2.46
CA ALA A 21 -6.44 17.32 1.53
C ALA A 21 -7.14 16.10 2.13
N ILE A 22 -7.66 15.22 1.27
CA ILE A 22 -8.11 13.89 1.70
C ILE A 22 -6.90 13.09 2.19
N ASN A 23 -7.01 12.53 3.38
CA ASN A 23 -6.04 11.60 3.97
C ASN A 23 -6.82 10.41 4.52
N HIS A 24 -6.31 9.19 4.31
CA HIS A 24 -6.92 7.99 4.87
C HIS A 24 -5.89 6.87 5.08
N PRO A 25 -6.13 5.96 6.04
CA PRO A 25 -5.32 4.75 6.18
C PRO A 25 -5.55 3.79 5.00
N THR A 26 -4.78 2.72 4.95
CA THR A 26 -5.00 1.58 4.05
C THR A 26 -6.31 0.85 4.37
N TYR A 27 -6.70 -0.10 3.51
CA TYR A 27 -7.75 -1.06 3.88
C TYR A 27 -7.41 -1.78 5.19
N PHE A 28 -8.44 -2.12 5.96
CA PHE A 28 -8.34 -2.70 7.30
C PHE A 28 -7.67 -4.09 7.36
N LEU A 29 -7.50 -4.74 6.20
CA LEU A 29 -6.76 -6.00 6.08
C LEU A 29 -5.24 -5.80 6.16
N GLN A 30 -4.76 -4.55 6.06
CA GLN A 30 -3.37 -4.15 6.21
C GLN A 30 -3.22 -3.18 7.39
N SER A 31 -2.18 -3.37 8.19
CA SER A 31 -1.80 -2.39 9.21
C SER A 31 -1.13 -1.19 8.55
N SER A 32 -1.72 -0.01 8.69
CA SER A 32 -1.07 1.27 8.36
C SER A 32 0.01 1.70 9.36
N VAL A 33 0.12 1.00 10.50
CA VAL A 33 1.13 1.28 11.54
C VAL A 33 2.33 0.35 11.35
N PHE A 34 3.54 0.91 11.39
CA PHE A 34 4.76 0.11 11.31
C PHE A 34 5.02 -0.66 12.63
N PRO A 35 5.73 -1.81 12.58
CA PRO A 35 6.13 -2.53 13.78
C PRO A 35 6.88 -1.63 14.76
N GLY A 36 6.42 -1.59 16.01
CA GLY A 36 6.94 -0.69 17.05
C GLY A 36 6.03 0.48 17.37
N GLY A 37 5.01 0.76 16.54
CA GLY A 37 3.92 1.67 16.88
C GLY A 37 4.30 3.14 16.97
N ARG A 38 5.49 3.53 16.47
CA ARG A 38 6.00 4.91 16.48
C ARG A 38 5.84 5.62 15.14
N GLU A 39 5.47 4.89 14.10
CA GLU A 39 5.38 5.40 12.74
C GLU A 39 4.13 4.83 12.07
N MET A 40 3.51 5.62 11.22
CA MET A 40 2.35 5.22 10.42
C MET A 40 2.54 5.67 8.97
N PHE A 41 2.08 4.88 8.01
CA PHE A 41 1.92 5.30 6.62
C PHE A 41 0.45 5.46 6.27
N PHE A 42 0.16 6.36 5.33
CA PHE A 42 -1.20 6.67 4.92
C PHE A 42 -1.21 7.23 3.50
N THR A 43 -2.37 7.17 2.86
CA THR A 43 -2.56 7.76 1.53
C THR A 43 -3.03 9.20 1.68
N SER A 44 -2.42 10.12 0.93
CA SER A 44 -2.83 11.52 0.86
C SER A 44 -2.99 11.98 -0.57
N TYR A 45 -3.98 12.85 -0.79
CA TYR A 45 -4.24 13.50 -2.08
C TYR A 45 -3.62 14.90 -2.16
N ARG A 46 -2.75 15.28 -1.21
CA ARG A 46 -2.18 16.64 -1.12
C ARG A 46 -1.35 17.07 -2.32
N THR A 47 -0.90 16.13 -3.15
CA THR A 47 -0.16 16.38 -4.40
C THR A 47 -1.05 16.39 -5.64
N GLY A 48 -2.38 16.33 -5.47
CA GLY A 48 -3.36 16.26 -6.56
C GLY A 48 -3.67 14.84 -7.05
N SER A 49 -2.95 13.82 -6.58
CA SER A 49 -3.20 12.40 -6.84
C SER A 49 -2.91 11.58 -5.58
N PRO A 50 -3.47 10.35 -5.44
CA PRO A 50 -3.15 9.50 -4.30
C PRO A 50 -1.66 9.14 -4.30
N GLN A 51 -0.99 9.46 -3.20
CA GLN A 51 0.40 9.13 -2.93
C GLN A 51 0.56 8.65 -1.48
N LEU A 52 1.60 7.85 -1.23
CA LEU A 52 1.94 7.42 0.12
C LEU A 52 2.72 8.49 0.86
N PHE A 53 2.35 8.66 2.12
CA PHE A 53 3.05 9.47 3.10
C PHE A 53 3.32 8.65 4.35
N GLU A 54 4.29 9.11 5.10
CA GLU A 54 4.71 8.56 6.37
C GLU A 54 4.64 9.64 7.45
N ILE A 55 4.32 9.27 8.67
CA ILE A 55 4.38 10.16 9.83
C ILE A 55 5.04 9.47 11.02
N SER A 56 5.92 10.20 11.70
CA SER A 56 6.36 9.85 13.05
C SER A 56 5.29 10.24 14.06
N LEU A 57 4.85 9.29 14.87
CA LEU A 57 3.89 9.53 15.96
C LEU A 57 4.56 10.20 17.17
N ASP A 58 5.88 10.17 17.26
CA ASP A 58 6.64 10.86 18.31
C ASP A 58 6.83 12.36 17.99
N THR A 59 7.20 12.69 16.74
CA THR A 59 7.56 14.07 16.34
C THR A 59 6.49 14.78 15.51
N ALA A 60 5.47 14.05 15.03
CA ALA A 60 4.49 14.50 14.05
C ALA A 60 5.08 14.92 12.69
N GLU A 61 6.35 14.62 12.43
CA GLU A 61 6.99 14.89 11.14
C GLU A 61 6.40 14.00 10.06
N ILE A 62 6.00 14.62 8.95
CA ILE A 62 5.41 13.93 7.79
C ILE A 62 6.39 13.97 6.62
N ARG A 63 6.56 12.83 5.97
CA ARG A 63 7.41 12.66 4.79
C ARG A 63 6.66 11.99 3.66
N GLN A 64 6.89 12.43 2.43
CA GLN A 64 6.33 11.79 1.23
C GLN A 64 7.15 10.58 0.84
N LEU A 65 6.50 9.45 0.55
CA LEU A 65 7.16 8.20 0.16
C LEU A 65 7.11 7.91 -1.34
N THR A 66 6.09 8.42 -2.05
CA THR A 66 5.94 8.22 -3.49
C THR A 66 5.63 9.56 -4.17
N SER A 67 6.19 9.79 -5.36
CA SER A 67 6.02 11.06 -6.09
C SER A 67 5.77 10.92 -7.60
N GLY A 68 5.51 9.70 -8.07
CA GLY A 68 5.29 9.38 -9.48
C GLY A 68 3.82 9.27 -9.87
N ALA A 69 3.52 8.36 -10.80
CA ALA A 69 2.14 8.07 -11.19
C ALA A 69 1.27 7.67 -9.96
N PRO A 70 -0.05 7.91 -10.01
CA PRO A 70 -0.94 7.64 -8.89
C PRO A 70 -0.85 6.18 -8.43
N ILE A 71 -0.74 5.97 -7.12
CA ILE A 71 -0.89 4.63 -6.56
C ILE A 71 -2.38 4.27 -6.48
N HIS A 72 -2.68 2.98 -6.37
CA HIS A 72 -3.99 2.61 -5.88
C HIS A 72 -4.15 3.03 -4.42
N PRO A 73 -5.18 3.81 -4.06
CA PRO A 73 -5.23 4.52 -2.79
C PRO A 73 -5.29 3.64 -1.54
N PHE A 74 -5.85 2.42 -1.61
CA PHE A 74 -6.18 1.64 -0.40
C PHE A 74 -5.33 0.38 -0.20
N SER A 75 -4.62 -0.08 -1.23
CA SER A 75 -3.86 -1.34 -1.27
C SER A 75 -2.37 -1.34 -0.84
N PRO A 76 -1.75 -0.26 -0.31
CA PRO A 76 -0.37 -0.37 0.16
C PRO A 76 -0.19 -1.48 1.21
N SER A 77 0.84 -2.31 1.04
CA SER A 77 1.13 -3.45 1.93
C SER A 77 2.56 -3.36 2.47
N LEU A 78 2.73 -3.60 3.77
CA LEU A 78 4.06 -3.57 4.40
C LEU A 78 4.77 -4.91 4.28
N HIS A 79 5.95 -4.90 3.66
CA HIS A 79 6.79 -6.08 3.57
C HIS A 79 7.38 -6.45 4.95
N PRO A 80 7.55 -7.75 5.30
CA PRO A 80 8.09 -8.20 6.59
C PRO A 80 9.48 -7.65 6.97
N ASN A 81 10.27 -7.17 5.98
CA ASN A 81 11.54 -6.49 6.22
C ASN A 81 11.38 -5.08 6.85
N ARG A 82 10.15 -4.57 6.98
CA ARG A 82 9.77 -3.29 7.60
C ARG A 82 10.20 -2.02 6.85
N ASP A 83 11.09 -2.16 5.88
CA ASP A 83 11.66 -1.05 5.12
C ASP A 83 11.02 -0.89 3.73
N THR A 84 10.22 -1.86 3.28
CA THR A 84 9.59 -1.82 1.97
C THR A 84 8.06 -1.79 2.06
N LEU A 85 7.45 -0.83 1.38
CA LEU A 85 6.02 -0.84 1.07
C LEU A 85 5.81 -1.35 -0.35
N ILE A 86 4.81 -2.20 -0.56
CA ILE A 86 4.39 -2.63 -1.89
C ILE A 86 3.12 -1.88 -2.25
N VAL A 87 3.11 -1.25 -3.43
CA VAL A 87 1.96 -0.53 -3.96
C VAL A 87 1.56 -1.05 -5.32
N THR A 88 0.29 -0.93 -5.65
CA THR A 88 -0.22 -1.10 -7.00
C THR A 88 -0.19 0.25 -7.72
N ARG A 89 0.34 0.30 -8.93
CA ARG A 89 0.32 1.48 -9.81
C ARG A 89 0.01 1.04 -11.23
N GLY A 90 -1.18 1.39 -11.73
CA GLY A 90 -1.70 0.84 -12.98
C GLY A 90 -1.76 -0.69 -12.92
N GLY A 91 -1.29 -1.36 -13.97
CA GLY A 91 -1.22 -2.83 -14.05
C GLY A 91 0.01 -3.45 -13.38
N ALA A 92 0.66 -2.80 -12.41
CA ALA A 92 1.95 -3.24 -11.87
C ALA A 92 2.03 -3.16 -10.34
N LEU A 93 2.82 -4.07 -9.75
CA LEU A 93 3.24 -4.00 -8.35
C LEU A 93 4.63 -3.35 -8.26
N TRP A 94 4.79 -2.41 -7.33
CA TRP A 94 6.01 -1.66 -7.12
C TRP A 94 6.48 -1.80 -5.67
N ALA A 95 7.77 -2.03 -5.47
CA ALA A 95 8.44 -1.95 -4.18
C ALA A 95 8.93 -0.51 -3.96
N ILE A 96 8.58 0.09 -2.83
CA ILE A 96 9.01 1.41 -2.39
C ILE A 96 9.88 1.22 -1.15
N ASP A 97 11.17 1.51 -1.27
CA ASP A 97 12.07 1.54 -0.12
C ASP A 97 11.85 2.85 0.65
N ARG A 98 11.35 2.74 1.89
CA ARG A 98 10.96 3.93 2.64
C ARG A 98 12.16 4.80 3.01
N ARG A 99 13.38 4.27 3.14
CA ARG A 99 14.54 5.06 3.58
C ARG A 99 15.15 5.86 2.42
N SER A 100 15.42 5.17 1.33
CA SER A 100 16.05 5.73 0.13
C SER A 100 15.07 6.40 -0.84
N LEU A 101 13.76 6.13 -0.69
CA LEU A 101 12.71 6.50 -1.64
C LEU A 101 12.88 5.86 -3.02
N SER A 102 13.73 4.83 -3.13
CA SER A 102 13.88 4.10 -4.39
C SER A 102 12.62 3.28 -4.69
N GLU A 103 12.18 3.33 -5.94
CA GLU A 103 11.02 2.58 -6.43
C GLU A 103 11.48 1.53 -7.45
N ARG A 104 10.98 0.29 -7.32
CA ARG A 104 11.30 -0.80 -8.25
C ARG A 104 10.04 -1.55 -8.66
N CYS A 105 9.78 -1.64 -9.96
CA CYS A 105 8.73 -2.52 -10.49
C CYS A 105 9.08 -3.99 -10.18
N ILE A 106 8.13 -4.72 -9.61
CA ILE A 106 8.27 -6.14 -9.25
C ILE A 106 7.71 -7.01 -10.36
N VAL A 107 6.50 -6.69 -10.83
CA VAL A 107 5.79 -7.38 -11.90
C VAL A 107 4.78 -6.42 -12.54
N GLU A 108 4.54 -6.61 -13.83
CA GLU A 108 3.55 -5.86 -14.59
C GLU A 108 2.68 -6.81 -15.43
N VAL A 109 1.39 -6.52 -15.49
CA VAL A 109 0.43 -7.06 -16.45
C VAL A 109 0.11 -5.95 -17.44
N SER A 110 0.81 -5.92 -18.57
CA SER A 110 0.60 -4.89 -19.59
C SER A 110 -0.83 -4.95 -20.14
N GLY A 111 -1.50 -3.79 -20.16
CA GLY A 111 -2.91 -3.68 -20.56
C GLY A 111 -3.90 -4.36 -19.60
N GLY A 112 -3.48 -4.64 -18.36
CA GLY A 112 -4.32 -5.23 -17.33
C GLY A 112 -4.32 -4.43 -16.03
N GLU A 113 -5.01 -5.00 -15.06
CA GLU A 113 -5.20 -4.48 -13.70
C GLU A 113 -4.67 -5.52 -12.71
N ILE A 114 -4.07 -5.05 -11.61
CA ILE A 114 -3.64 -5.88 -10.49
C ILE A 114 -4.35 -5.36 -9.22
N GLY A 115 -4.84 -6.27 -8.39
CA GLY A 115 -5.44 -5.92 -7.09
C GLY A 115 -4.41 -5.70 -5.99
N GLU A 116 -4.87 -5.74 -4.74
CA GLU A 116 -4.01 -5.74 -3.56
C GLU A 116 -3.06 -6.94 -3.57
N CYS A 117 -1.81 -6.73 -3.15
CA CYS A 117 -0.87 -7.83 -2.99
C CYS A 117 -0.95 -8.46 -1.60
N SER A 118 -0.83 -9.78 -1.52
CA SER A 118 -0.56 -10.52 -0.29
C SER A 118 0.90 -10.98 -0.29
N ILE A 119 1.53 -10.94 0.87
CA ILE A 119 2.96 -11.23 1.07
C ILE A 119 3.09 -12.46 1.96
N SER A 120 3.95 -13.41 1.58
CA SER A 120 4.24 -14.57 2.43
C SER A 120 4.94 -14.15 3.73
N ARG A 121 4.84 -14.98 4.78
CA ARG A 121 5.40 -14.69 6.10
C ARG A 121 6.88 -14.31 6.09
N ASN A 122 7.67 -14.93 5.21
CA ASN A 122 9.10 -14.65 5.04
C ASN A 122 9.39 -13.51 4.05
N GLY A 123 8.40 -12.96 3.38
CA GLY A 123 8.57 -11.88 2.39
C GLY A 123 8.92 -12.35 0.97
N ASP A 124 9.30 -13.62 0.80
CA ASP A 124 9.86 -14.09 -0.48
C ASP A 124 8.84 -14.20 -1.61
N TRP A 125 7.57 -14.49 -1.30
CA TRP A 125 6.52 -14.72 -2.28
C TRP A 125 5.42 -13.68 -2.17
N LEU A 126 4.93 -13.26 -3.33
CA LEU A 126 3.82 -12.34 -3.49
C LEU A 126 2.71 -12.99 -4.31
N THR A 127 1.47 -12.64 -3.99
CA THR A 127 0.31 -12.99 -4.81
C THR A 127 -0.62 -11.79 -4.96
N ALA A 128 -1.24 -11.63 -6.12
CA ALA A 128 -2.26 -10.60 -6.34
C ALA A 128 -3.30 -11.09 -7.35
N ALA A 129 -4.55 -10.64 -7.24
CA ALA A 129 -5.53 -10.85 -8.29
C ALA A 129 -5.15 -10.02 -9.52
N TYR A 130 -5.43 -10.53 -10.72
CA TYR A 130 -5.24 -9.76 -11.96
C TYR A 130 -6.39 -9.95 -12.94
N LYS A 131 -6.54 -8.97 -13.82
CA LYS A 131 -7.46 -9.01 -14.96
C LYS A 131 -6.79 -8.42 -16.19
N ARG A 132 -6.93 -9.08 -17.34
CA ARG A 132 -6.48 -8.60 -18.66
C ARG A 132 -7.50 -8.99 -19.72
N GLY A 133 -8.27 -8.01 -20.22
CA GLY A 133 -9.43 -8.27 -21.06
C GLY A 133 -10.46 -9.17 -20.35
N ALA A 134 -10.80 -10.30 -20.97
CA ALA A 134 -11.69 -11.31 -20.39
C ALA A 134 -10.97 -12.31 -19.45
N GLN A 135 -9.62 -12.36 -19.48
CA GLN A 135 -8.87 -13.25 -18.62
C GLN A 135 -8.73 -12.65 -17.22
N CYS A 136 -8.92 -13.49 -16.21
CA CYS A 136 -8.67 -13.14 -14.81
C CYS A 136 -7.99 -14.30 -14.07
N GLY A 137 -7.42 -14.00 -12.91
CA GLY A 137 -6.84 -15.02 -12.07
C GLY A 137 -5.95 -14.47 -10.96
N LEU A 138 -4.97 -15.26 -10.56
CA LEU A 138 -3.94 -14.87 -9.59
C LEU A 138 -2.58 -14.80 -10.26
N LEU A 139 -1.82 -13.77 -9.93
CA LEU A 139 -0.38 -13.73 -10.11
C LEU A 139 0.26 -14.32 -8.86
N ALA A 140 1.32 -15.10 -9.05
CA ALA A 140 2.17 -15.56 -7.96
C ALA A 140 3.64 -15.55 -8.41
N GLY A 141 4.54 -14.96 -7.62
CA GLY A 141 5.96 -14.89 -7.94
C GLY A 141 6.79 -14.41 -6.76
N ARG A 142 8.11 -14.27 -6.97
CA ARG A 142 9.02 -13.82 -5.92
C ARG A 142 9.10 -12.30 -5.85
N PHE A 143 9.31 -11.77 -4.64
CA PHE A 143 9.49 -10.33 -4.39
C PHE A 143 10.66 -9.70 -5.18
N ASN A 144 11.68 -10.48 -5.52
CA ASN A 144 12.78 -10.04 -6.37
C ASN A 144 12.41 -9.91 -7.87
N GLY A 145 11.15 -10.16 -8.24
CA GLY A 145 10.67 -10.07 -9.62
C GLY A 145 10.80 -11.36 -10.44
N THR A 146 11.27 -12.46 -9.85
CA THR A 146 11.49 -13.72 -10.58
C THR A 146 10.37 -14.75 -10.34
N GLY A 147 10.23 -15.71 -11.27
CA GLY A 147 9.33 -16.85 -11.09
C GLY A 147 7.85 -16.51 -11.07
N TRP A 148 7.45 -15.38 -11.66
CA TRP A 148 6.05 -14.99 -11.78
C TRP A 148 5.29 -15.89 -12.74
N ARG A 149 4.10 -16.31 -12.33
CA ARG A 149 3.17 -17.10 -13.13
C ARG A 149 1.74 -16.58 -12.99
N GLU A 150 1.02 -16.67 -14.10
CA GLU A 150 -0.43 -16.44 -14.16
C GLU A 150 -1.17 -17.76 -13.88
N ILE A 151 -1.94 -17.80 -12.79
CA ILE A 151 -2.85 -18.89 -12.47
C ILE A 151 -4.24 -18.43 -12.90
N ARG A 152 -4.70 -18.96 -14.03
CA ARG A 152 -5.95 -18.54 -14.68
C ARG A 152 -7.17 -19.11 -14.00
N PHE A 153 -8.22 -18.31 -13.89
CA PHE A 153 -9.52 -18.74 -13.36
C PHE A 153 -10.60 -18.56 -14.43
N PRO A 154 -11.64 -19.43 -14.44
CA PRO A 154 -12.74 -19.34 -15.41
C PRO A 154 -13.73 -18.21 -15.10
N ARG A 155 -13.59 -17.55 -13.94
CA ARG A 155 -14.44 -16.47 -13.46
C ARG A 155 -13.62 -15.46 -12.69
N THR A 156 -14.11 -14.21 -12.64
CA THR A 156 -13.49 -13.13 -11.89
C THR A 156 -13.29 -13.54 -10.43
N LEU A 157 -12.03 -13.57 -10.00
CA LEU A 157 -11.67 -13.46 -8.59
C LEU A 157 -11.67 -11.97 -8.27
N ILE A 158 -12.70 -11.51 -7.57
CA ILE A 158 -12.76 -10.12 -7.06
C ILE A 158 -11.62 -9.99 -6.04
N HIS A 159 -10.67 -9.06 -6.17
CA HIS A 159 -10.82 -7.62 -5.95
C HIS A 159 -9.89 -6.82 -6.89
N PRO A 160 -10.26 -6.56 -8.17
CA PRO A 160 -9.58 -5.52 -8.94
C PRO A 160 -9.87 -4.16 -8.30
N GLN A 161 -8.86 -3.31 -8.23
CA GLN A 161 -8.85 -2.05 -7.50
C GLN A 161 -8.55 -0.92 -8.47
#